data_AF-A0A7S0VX59-F1
#
_entry.id   AF-A0A7S0VX59-F1
#
_cell.length_a   1.000
_cell.length_b   1.000
_cell.length_c   1.000
_cell.angle_alpha   90.00
_cell.angle_beta   90.00
_cell.angle_gamma   90.00
#
_symmetry.space_group_name_H-M   'P 1'
#
loop_
_entity.id
_entity.type
_entity.pdbx_description
1 polymer ?
#
loop_
_entity_poly.entity_id
_entity_poly.type
_entity_poly.pdbx_seq_one_letter_code
_entity_poly.pdbx_strand_id
1 'polypeptide(L)'
;AFAGATPHDGLENAEQIVIEDDGSGGLQERVLRRFEGRYMKPLGWEARLDRWAAECVGGAWDDRRHALALEELWTMTFPEDDAPARVHEDWGRLGFSSKPSDDLGDAGTLLLDLLLFVGEHHNPKYKGIVTRSHGAPGRAPYPFARAASRLLDRLLVQLRLLGEG
;
A
#
# COMPACT_ATOMS: atom_id res chain seq x y z
N ALA A 1 2.82 30.92 34.41
CA ALA A 1 4.05 30.10 34.30
C ALA A 1 3.62 28.65 34.52
N PHE A 2 3.80 27.69 33.62
CA PHE A 2 4.84 27.47 32.61
C PHE A 2 4.28 27.27 31.20
N ALA A 3 5.11 27.68 30.23
CA ALA A 3 5.00 27.46 28.80
C ALA A 3 5.76 26.19 28.39
N GLY A 4 5.48 25.68 27.18
CA GLY A 4 6.46 25.00 26.34
C GLY A 4 6.26 23.51 26.10
N ALA A 5 5.54 23.17 25.02
CA ALA A 5 5.98 22.22 23.98
C ALA A 5 4.89 22.11 22.89
N THR A 6 5.13 22.77 21.76
CA THR A 6 4.41 22.63 20.49
C THR A 6 4.62 21.24 19.88
N PRO A 7 3.59 20.59 19.32
CA PRO A 7 3.75 19.67 18.21
C PRO A 7 3.60 20.46 16.90
N HIS A 8 4.72 20.78 16.25
CA HIS A 8 4.71 21.05 14.82
C HIS A 8 4.69 19.68 14.13
N ASP A 9 3.54 19.28 13.58
CA ASP A 9 3.44 18.20 12.60
C ASP A 9 2.51 18.65 11.46
N GLY A 10 3.13 19.28 10.45
CA GLY A 10 2.89 19.01 9.03
C GLY A 10 1.54 19.33 8.37
N LEU A 11 0.50 19.78 9.09
CA LEU A 11 -0.84 20.01 8.51
C LEU A 11 -1.15 21.48 8.16
N GLU A 12 -0.14 22.35 8.09
CA GLU A 12 -0.35 23.80 7.93
C GLU A 12 -0.80 24.25 6.52
N ASN A 13 -1.02 23.33 5.58
CA ASN A 13 -1.64 23.63 4.28
C ASN A 13 -2.87 22.75 4.00
N ALA A 14 -3.72 22.50 5.00
CA ALA A 14 -5.09 22.15 4.69
C ALA A 14 -5.78 23.42 4.16
N GLU A 15 -5.90 23.55 2.84
CA GLU A 15 -6.83 24.53 2.26
C GLU A 15 -8.15 24.41 3.01
N GLN A 16 -8.55 25.50 3.66
CA GLN A 16 -9.81 25.56 4.39
C GLN A 16 -10.92 25.44 3.34
N ILE A 17 -11.45 24.24 3.15
CA ILE A 17 -12.60 24.01 2.28
C ILE A 17 -13.79 24.68 2.96
N VAL A 18 -14.11 25.89 2.52
CA VAL A 18 -15.34 26.58 2.91
C VAL A 18 -16.50 25.80 2.30
N ILE A 19 -17.29 25.14 3.16
CA ILE A 19 -18.51 24.46 2.77
C ILE A 19 -19.63 25.50 2.80
N GLU A 20 -20.05 26.00 1.65
CA GLU A 20 -21.31 26.71 1.54
C GLU A 20 -22.46 25.70 1.66
N ASP A 21 -23.27 25.84 2.70
CA ASP A 21 -24.46 25.02 2.96
C ASP A 21 -25.67 25.69 2.31
N ASP A 22 -26.17 25.11 1.21
CA ASP A 22 -27.39 25.58 0.55
C ASP A 22 -28.67 24.98 1.16
N GLY A 23 -28.55 24.16 2.20
CA GLY A 23 -29.67 23.58 2.94
C GLY A 23 -30.51 22.57 2.16
N SER A 24 -30.06 22.07 0.99
CA SER A 24 -30.85 21.17 0.16
C SER A 24 -30.24 19.76 0.03
N GLY A 25 -30.97 18.75 0.54
CA GLY A 25 -30.69 17.32 0.30
C GLY A 25 -30.30 16.52 1.56
N GLY A 26 -30.87 15.33 1.69
CA GLY A 26 -30.56 14.40 2.78
C GLY A 26 -29.11 13.90 2.76
N LEU A 27 -28.60 13.34 3.87
CA LEU A 27 -27.21 12.89 4.02
C LEU A 27 -26.74 11.98 2.87
N GLN A 28 -27.59 11.08 2.40
CA GLN A 28 -27.29 10.20 1.27
C GLN A 28 -27.08 10.96 -0.04
N GLU A 29 -27.89 11.99 -0.30
CA GLU A 29 -27.78 12.81 -1.50
C GLU A 29 -26.52 13.70 -1.45
N ARG A 30 -26.16 14.19 -0.26
CA ARG A 30 -24.92 14.94 -0.03
C ARG A 30 -23.68 14.06 -0.23
N VAL A 31 -23.74 12.79 0.20
CA VAL A 31 -22.68 11.81 -0.04
C VAL A 31 -22.60 11.43 -1.52
N LEU A 32 -23.72 11.24 -2.21
CA LEU A 32 -23.72 10.95 -3.65
C LEU A 32 -23.18 12.13 -4.47
N ARG A 33 -23.59 13.37 -4.18
CA ARG A 33 -23.03 14.58 -4.83
C ARG A 33 -21.52 14.74 -4.59
N ARG A 34 -20.99 14.21 -3.47
CA ARG A 34 -19.55 14.18 -3.17
C ARG A 34 -18.77 13.24 -4.08
N PHE A 35 -19.39 12.17 -4.59
CA PHE A 35 -18.76 11.20 -5.48
C PHE A 35 -19.12 11.36 -6.97
N GLU A 36 -20.19 12.11 -7.30
CA GLU A 36 -20.69 12.30 -8.68
C GLU A 36 -20.09 13.50 -9.44
N GLY A 37 -18.93 14.01 -9.03
CA GLY A 37 -18.04 14.72 -9.96
C GLY A 37 -18.47 16.13 -10.42
N ARG A 38 -18.94 17.00 -9.51
CA ARG A 38 -19.09 18.45 -9.81
C ARG A 38 -18.30 19.42 -8.94
N TYR A 39 -17.53 18.95 -7.95
CA TYR A 39 -16.71 19.82 -7.09
C TYR A 39 -15.25 19.40 -6.92
N MET A 40 -14.80 18.33 -7.59
CA MET A 40 -13.38 18.06 -7.74
C MET A 40 -13.06 18.25 -9.21
N LYS A 41 -12.23 19.26 -9.55
CA LYS A 41 -11.42 19.16 -10.77
C LYS A 41 -10.77 17.77 -10.72
N PRO A 42 -10.76 16.98 -11.81
CA PRO A 42 -10.05 15.71 -11.83
C PRO A 42 -8.66 15.99 -11.29
N LEU A 43 -8.40 15.50 -10.09
CA LEU A 43 -7.19 15.87 -9.38
C LEU A 43 -6.07 15.30 -10.24
N GLY A 44 -5.00 16.07 -10.50
CA GLY A 44 -3.89 15.61 -11.34
C GLY A 44 -3.24 14.30 -10.88
N TRP A 45 -3.62 13.78 -9.70
CA TRP A 45 -3.28 12.45 -9.25
C TRP A 45 -3.97 11.33 -10.04
N GLU A 46 -5.16 11.51 -10.63
CA GLU A 46 -5.84 10.46 -11.41
C GLU A 46 -4.99 10.08 -12.62
N ALA A 47 -4.60 11.06 -13.44
CA ALA A 47 -3.69 10.85 -14.56
C ALA A 47 -2.29 10.36 -14.14
N ARG A 48 -1.87 10.67 -12.90
CA ARG A 48 -0.61 10.18 -12.33
C ARG A 48 -0.73 8.73 -11.86
N LEU A 49 -1.87 8.36 -11.29
CA LEU A 49 -2.20 6.99 -10.89
C LEU A 49 -2.42 6.11 -12.12
N ASP A 50 -3.11 6.59 -13.15
CA ASP A 50 -3.30 5.85 -14.41
C ASP A 50 -1.95 5.57 -15.08
N ARG A 51 -1.07 6.57 -15.14
CA ARG A 51 0.28 6.41 -15.70
C ARG A 51 1.10 5.43 -14.89
N TRP A 52 1.09 5.58 -13.57
CA TRP A 52 1.82 4.69 -12.67
C TRP A 52 1.27 3.26 -12.69
N ALA A 53 -0.04 3.10 -12.76
CA ALA A 53 -0.69 1.80 -12.94
C ALA A 53 -0.26 1.18 -14.28
N ALA A 54 -0.24 1.94 -15.38
CA ALA A 54 0.23 1.45 -16.66
C ALA A 54 1.73 1.05 -16.67
N GLU A 55 2.56 1.66 -15.82
CA GLU A 55 3.99 1.32 -15.67
C GLU A 55 4.23 0.11 -14.75
N CYS A 56 3.38 -0.09 -13.73
CA CYS A 56 3.60 -1.07 -12.66
C CYS A 56 2.73 -2.33 -12.77
N VAL A 57 1.51 -2.21 -13.31
CA VAL A 57 0.49 -3.27 -13.42
C VAL A 57 0.61 -3.97 -14.77
N GLY A 58 0.61 -5.31 -14.78
CA GLY A 58 0.75 -6.09 -16.02
C GLY A 58 2.14 -6.04 -16.68
N GLY A 59 3.13 -5.41 -16.05
CA GLY A 59 4.53 -5.52 -16.47
C GLY A 59 4.99 -6.97 -16.34
N ALA A 60 5.63 -7.50 -17.39
CA ALA A 60 6.32 -8.79 -17.29
C ALA A 60 7.28 -8.75 -16.09
N TRP A 61 7.42 -9.86 -15.36
CA TRP A 61 8.40 -9.99 -14.28
C TRP A 61 9.79 -9.64 -14.81
N ASP A 62 10.16 -8.36 -14.72
CA ASP A 62 11.48 -7.88 -15.11
C ASP A 62 12.43 -8.32 -14.00
N ASP A 63 13.19 -9.35 -14.35
CA ASP A 63 13.88 -10.22 -13.44
C ASP A 63 14.87 -9.46 -12.53
N ARG A 64 15.33 -8.28 -12.96
CA ARG A 64 16.26 -7.45 -12.18
C ARG A 64 15.58 -6.52 -11.19
N ARG A 65 14.56 -5.76 -11.59
CA ARG A 65 13.91 -4.78 -10.71
C ARG A 65 13.18 -5.46 -9.55
N HIS A 66 12.51 -6.59 -9.83
CA HIS A 66 11.86 -7.38 -8.79
C HIS A 66 12.86 -7.98 -7.80
N ALA A 67 14.01 -8.47 -8.30
CA ALA A 67 15.05 -9.04 -7.44
C ALA A 67 15.63 -7.99 -6.49
N LEU A 68 15.93 -6.79 -6.99
CA LEU A 68 16.46 -5.70 -6.18
C LEU A 68 15.45 -5.24 -5.13
N ALA A 69 14.17 -5.09 -5.50
CA ALA A 69 13.13 -4.70 -4.54
C ALA A 69 12.89 -5.76 -3.45
N LEU A 70 12.98 -7.05 -3.81
CA LEU A 70 12.91 -8.15 -2.84
C LEU A 70 14.10 -8.18 -1.89
N GLU A 71 15.31 -7.95 -2.40
CA GLU A 71 16.54 -7.85 -1.62
C GLU A 71 16.49 -6.66 -0.65
N GLU A 72 16.02 -5.51 -1.11
CA GLU A 72 15.84 -4.32 -0.30
C GLU A 72 14.78 -4.53 0.80
N LEU A 73 13.63 -5.11 0.43
CA LEU A 73 12.56 -5.46 1.37
C LEU A 73 13.06 -6.43 2.45
N TRP A 74 13.85 -7.42 2.04
CA TRP A 74 14.47 -8.37 2.95
C TRP A 74 15.43 -7.67 3.91
N THR A 75 16.40 -6.94 3.38
CA THR A 75 17.45 -6.23 4.15
C THR A 75 16.85 -5.26 5.16
N MET A 76 15.80 -4.52 4.77
CA MET A 76 15.09 -3.60 5.66
C MET A 76 14.40 -4.34 6.83
N THR A 77 13.89 -5.55 6.56
CA THR A 77 13.13 -6.35 7.53
C THR A 77 14.04 -7.16 8.45
N PHE A 78 15.04 -7.82 7.87
CA PHE A 78 15.97 -8.75 8.50
C PHE A 78 17.42 -8.32 8.20
N PRO A 79 17.91 -7.20 8.77
CA PRO A 79 19.22 -6.62 8.42
C PRO A 79 20.41 -7.51 8.79
N GLU A 80 20.20 -8.53 9.63
CA GLU A 80 21.24 -9.47 10.08
C GLU A 80 21.34 -10.72 9.17
N ASP A 81 20.36 -10.92 8.26
CA ASP A 81 20.28 -12.10 7.41
C ASP A 81 20.51 -11.71 5.94
N ASP A 82 21.33 -12.47 5.21
CA ASP A 82 21.47 -12.29 3.76
C ASP A 82 20.14 -12.58 3.05
N ALA A 83 19.86 -11.81 1.99
CA ALA A 83 18.66 -12.03 1.19
C ALA A 83 18.67 -13.43 0.54
N PRO A 84 17.58 -14.22 0.68
CA PRO A 84 17.54 -15.55 0.12
C PRO A 84 17.48 -15.51 -1.41
N ALA A 85 17.82 -16.64 -2.05
CA ALA A 85 17.65 -16.79 -3.49
C ALA A 85 16.19 -16.57 -3.90
N ARG A 86 15.93 -16.19 -5.16
CA ARG A 86 14.58 -15.89 -5.68
C ARG A 86 13.53 -16.98 -5.43
N VAL A 87 13.97 -18.24 -5.33
CA VAL A 87 13.13 -19.37 -4.92
C VAL A 87 13.73 -19.93 -3.63
N HIS A 88 13.07 -19.69 -2.51
CA HIS A 88 13.52 -20.12 -1.20
C HIS A 88 12.35 -20.12 -0.20
N GLU A 89 12.35 -21.03 0.78
CA GLU A 89 11.28 -21.12 1.77
C GLU A 89 11.25 -19.93 2.73
N ASP A 90 12.39 -19.26 2.94
CA ASP A 90 12.52 -18.11 3.82
C ASP A 90 11.67 -16.91 3.41
N TRP A 91 11.25 -16.81 2.14
CA TRP A 91 10.26 -15.83 1.70
C TRP A 91 8.94 -15.95 2.48
N GLY A 92 8.65 -17.12 3.04
CA GLY A 92 7.57 -17.36 3.99
C GLY A 92 7.63 -16.46 5.22
N ARG A 93 8.82 -15.98 5.62
CA ARG A 93 8.97 -15.02 6.72
C ARG A 93 8.38 -13.64 6.38
N LEU A 94 8.39 -13.24 5.12
CA LEU A 94 7.65 -12.04 4.69
C LEU A 94 6.17 -12.35 4.39
N GLY A 95 5.78 -13.62 4.46
CA GLY A 95 4.44 -14.09 4.13
C GLY A 95 4.21 -14.26 2.62
N PHE A 96 5.27 -14.38 1.83
CA PHE A 96 5.21 -14.89 0.46
C PHE A 96 5.20 -16.43 0.46
N SER A 97 4.93 -17.03 -0.69
CA SER A 97 5.26 -18.42 -0.99
C SER A 97 6.77 -18.58 -1.17
N SER A 98 7.24 -19.81 -1.42
CA SER A 98 8.65 -20.07 -1.71
C SER A 98 9.15 -19.37 -2.98
N LYS A 99 8.25 -18.83 -3.79
CA LYS A 99 8.55 -18.10 -5.02
C LYS A 99 7.68 -16.83 -5.07
N PRO A 100 8.16 -15.69 -4.55
CA PRO A 100 7.38 -14.46 -4.42
C PRO A 100 6.67 -13.99 -5.69
N SER A 101 7.21 -14.32 -6.88
CA SER A 101 6.57 -14.00 -8.17
C SER A 101 5.17 -14.57 -8.31
N ASP A 102 4.91 -15.73 -7.71
CA ASP A 102 3.61 -16.39 -7.82
C ASP A 102 2.55 -15.70 -6.94
N ASP A 103 2.98 -14.83 -6.01
CA ASP A 103 2.09 -14.09 -5.11
C ASP A 103 1.85 -12.63 -5.53
N LEU A 104 2.62 -12.10 -6.49
CA LEU A 104 2.48 -10.70 -6.93
C LEU A 104 1.27 -10.48 -7.86
N GLY A 105 0.74 -11.54 -8.48
CA GLY A 105 -0.44 -11.47 -9.33
C GLY A 105 -0.32 -10.42 -10.44
N ASP A 106 -1.45 -9.80 -10.79
CA ASP A 106 -1.52 -8.75 -11.82
C ASP A 106 -0.96 -7.41 -11.33
N ALA A 107 -0.83 -7.23 -10.01
CA ALA A 107 -0.26 -6.04 -9.40
C ALA A 107 1.24 -5.88 -9.68
N GLY A 108 1.96 -6.96 -10.03
CA GLY A 108 3.37 -6.89 -10.44
C GLY A 108 4.28 -6.21 -9.39
N THR A 109 5.16 -5.31 -9.84
CA THR A 109 6.09 -4.57 -8.96
C THR A 109 5.41 -3.69 -7.92
N LEU A 110 4.13 -3.37 -8.12
CA LEU A 110 3.43 -2.43 -7.27
C LEU A 110 3.35 -2.87 -5.81
N LEU A 111 3.16 -4.16 -5.58
CA LEU A 111 3.13 -4.68 -4.23
C LEU A 111 4.46 -4.46 -3.51
N LEU A 112 5.58 -4.64 -4.21
CA LEU A 112 6.90 -4.45 -3.62
C LEU A 112 7.15 -2.99 -3.28
N ASP A 113 6.81 -2.07 -4.20
CA ASP A 113 6.90 -0.62 -3.96
C ASP A 113 6.05 -0.19 -2.75
N LEU A 114 4.84 -0.73 -2.62
CA LEU A 114 3.97 -0.48 -1.47
C LEU A 114 4.59 -1.00 -0.16
N LEU A 115 5.10 -2.23 -0.16
CA LEU A 115 5.68 -2.83 1.04
C LEU A 115 6.96 -2.10 1.47
N LEU A 116 7.80 -1.68 0.51
CA LEU A 116 8.96 -0.83 0.75
C LEU A 116 8.54 0.52 1.33
N PHE A 117 7.58 1.20 0.70
CA PHE A 117 7.07 2.48 1.18
C PHE A 117 6.57 2.40 2.64
N VAL A 118 5.77 1.37 2.96
CA VAL A 118 5.26 1.16 4.32
C VAL A 118 6.40 0.80 5.28
N GLY A 119 7.37 0.01 4.86
CA GLY A 119 8.51 -0.35 5.67
C GLY A 119 9.46 0.81 5.96
N GLU A 120 9.67 1.72 5.01
CA GLU A 120 10.49 2.92 5.17
C GLU A 120 9.81 3.95 6.07
N HIS A 121 8.54 4.25 5.80
CA HIS A 121 7.83 5.36 6.46
C HIS A 121 7.16 4.94 7.77
N HIS A 122 6.90 3.65 7.95
CA HIS A 122 6.18 3.10 9.11
C HIS A 122 6.87 1.86 9.70
N ASN A 123 8.21 1.82 9.66
CA ASN A 123 9.04 0.66 10.03
C ASN A 123 8.62 -0.06 11.33
N PRO A 124 8.37 0.62 12.47
CA PRO A 124 8.01 -0.07 13.71
C PRO A 124 6.66 -0.80 13.61
N LYS A 125 5.68 -0.19 12.94
CA LYS A 125 4.35 -0.80 12.71
C LYS A 125 4.47 -1.95 11.72
N TYR A 126 5.20 -1.74 10.63
CA TYR A 126 5.49 -2.76 9.62
C TYR A 126 6.11 -4.02 10.25
N LYS A 127 7.23 -3.87 10.99
CA LYS A 127 7.89 -4.98 11.67
C LYS A 127 6.97 -5.67 12.67
N GLY A 128 6.21 -4.90 13.45
CA GLY A 128 5.21 -5.47 14.37
C GLY A 128 4.09 -6.24 13.68
N ILE A 129 3.74 -5.92 12.44
CA ILE A 129 2.78 -6.68 11.64
C ILE A 129 3.44 -7.97 11.12
N VAL A 130 4.64 -7.88 10.53
CA VAL A 130 5.40 -9.04 10.04
C VAL A 130 5.67 -10.03 11.18
N THR A 131 6.12 -9.60 12.35
CA THR A 131 6.35 -10.51 13.49
C THR A 131 5.06 -11.21 13.93
N ARG A 132 3.93 -10.49 13.98
CA ARG A 132 2.63 -11.09 14.34
C ARG A 132 2.07 -12.00 13.26
N SER A 133 2.45 -11.80 12.00
CA SER A 133 1.98 -12.63 10.89
C SER A 133 2.55 -14.04 10.93
N HIS A 134 3.70 -14.24 11.57
CA HIS A 134 4.26 -15.57 11.85
C HIS A 134 3.50 -16.34 12.94
N GLY A 135 2.45 -15.74 13.52
CA GLY A 135 1.67 -16.32 14.59
C GLY A 135 2.21 -15.91 15.95
N ALA A 136 1.33 -15.41 16.80
CA ALA A 136 1.55 -15.42 18.24
C ALA A 136 1.26 -16.84 18.77
N PRO A 137 1.80 -17.25 19.93
CA PRO A 137 1.39 -18.49 20.57
C PRO A 137 -0.14 -18.59 20.65
N GLY A 138 -0.73 -19.63 20.05
CA GLY A 138 -2.18 -19.85 20.01
C GLY A 138 -2.95 -19.16 18.87
N ARG A 139 -2.27 -18.47 17.94
CA ARG A 139 -2.90 -17.90 16.72
C ARG A 139 -2.27 -18.48 15.47
N ALA A 140 -3.10 -18.94 14.53
CA ALA A 140 -2.62 -19.39 13.23
C ALA A 140 -1.85 -18.24 12.54
N PRO A 141 -0.67 -18.52 11.94
CA PRO A 141 0.03 -17.54 11.14
C PRO A 141 -0.84 -17.10 9.97
N TYR A 142 -0.66 -15.85 9.52
CA TYR A 142 -1.28 -15.38 8.29
C TYR A 142 -0.18 -14.87 7.34
N PRO A 143 -0.27 -15.15 6.03
CA PRO A 143 0.76 -14.74 5.09
C PRO A 143 0.63 -13.25 4.80
N PHE A 144 1.46 -12.42 5.45
CA PHE A 144 1.39 -10.95 5.38
C PHE A 144 1.47 -10.42 3.95
N ALA A 145 2.51 -10.78 3.19
CA ALA A 145 2.65 -10.28 1.82
C ALA A 145 1.50 -10.74 0.91
N ARG A 146 1.02 -11.98 1.03
CA ARG A 146 -0.16 -12.44 0.27
C ARG A 146 -1.45 -11.71 0.67
N ALA A 147 -1.61 -11.38 1.94
CA ALA A 147 -2.75 -10.57 2.40
C ALA A 147 -2.68 -9.14 1.86
N ALA A 148 -1.47 -8.55 1.81
CA ALA A 148 -1.23 -7.24 1.22
C ALA A 148 -1.50 -7.24 -0.29
N SER A 149 -1.05 -8.28 -1.02
CA SER A 149 -1.34 -8.50 -2.44
C SER A 149 -2.85 -8.47 -2.71
N ARG A 150 -3.63 -9.26 -1.98
CA ARG A 150 -5.10 -9.30 -2.12
C ARG A 150 -5.77 -7.98 -1.77
N LEU A 151 -5.26 -7.26 -0.77
CA LEU A 151 -5.79 -5.95 -0.42
C LEU A 151 -5.52 -4.96 -1.55
N LEU A 152 -4.31 -4.97 -2.10
CA LEU A 152 -3.91 -4.14 -3.22
C LEU A 152 -4.77 -4.43 -4.45
N ASP A 153 -5.00 -5.69 -4.81
CA ASP A 153 -5.91 -6.07 -5.90
C ASP A 153 -7.30 -5.47 -5.70
N ARG A 154 -7.85 -5.57 -4.48
CA ARG A 154 -9.17 -4.99 -4.16
C ARG A 154 -9.18 -3.46 -4.29
N LEU A 155 -8.11 -2.80 -3.87
CA LEU A 155 -7.96 -1.36 -4.03
C LEU A 155 -7.85 -0.96 -5.51
N LEU A 156 -7.08 -1.70 -6.31
CA LEU A 156 -6.95 -1.46 -7.75
C LEU A 156 -8.29 -1.61 -8.49
N VAL A 157 -9.07 -2.64 -8.15
CA VAL A 157 -10.44 -2.81 -8.70
C VAL A 157 -11.36 -1.67 -8.26
N GLN A 158 -11.34 -1.27 -6.98
CA GLN A 158 -12.15 -0.14 -6.49
C GLN A 158 -11.80 1.18 -7.16
N LEU A 159 -10.52 1.38 -7.47
CA LEU A 159 -10.01 2.54 -8.22
C LEU A 159 -10.25 2.42 -9.73
N ARG A 160 -10.84 1.32 -10.21
CA ARG A 160 -11.10 1.01 -11.63
C ARG A 160 -9.82 0.96 -12.49
N LEU A 161 -8.69 0.63 -11.87
CA LEU A 161 -7.39 0.47 -12.53
C LEU A 161 -7.18 -0.95 -13.08
N LEU A 162 -7.99 -1.91 -12.61
CA LEU A 162 -8.09 -3.26 -13.14
C LEU A 162 -9.55 -3.55 -13.50
N GLY A 163 -9.78 -4.36 -14.54
CA GLY A 163 -11.11 -4.87 -14.86
C GLY A 163 -11.64 -5.81 -13.77
N GLU A 164 -12.95 -5.91 -13.63
CA GLU A 164 -13.55 -7.02 -12.87
C GLU A 164 -13.30 -8.31 -13.65
N GLY A 165 -12.35 -9.12 -13.18
CA GLY A 165 -12.08 -10.46 -13.72
C GLY A 165 -13.18 -11.47 -13.37
#